data_AF-A0AAD9LIA7-F1
#
_entry.id   AF-A0AAD9LIA7-F1
#
_cell.length_a   1.000
_cell.length_b   1.000
_cell.length_c   1.000
_cell.angle_alpha   90.00
_cell.angle_beta   90.00
_cell.angle_gamma   90.00
#
_symmetry.space_group_name_H-M   'P 1'
#
loop_
_entity.id
_entity.type
_entity.pdbx_description
1 polymer ?
#
loop_
_entity_poly.entity_id
_entity_poly.type
_entity_poly.pdbx_seq_one_letter_code
_entity_poly.pdbx_strand_id
1 'polypeptide(L)'
;MARNALNFSLPKTLIAARNTLGRRSKTRNSLRKSDDVHKSTNALLKTQYGLSEEDYRQYGVKHNLLPSHLGDTNSFKLDTDSIYIDLQKCSAYNIASIVKTMPEAVFDALPEGPCGDVVKDIALLPEGQPLGIVNRKTAVEIISQLKQYAAAGDGRIASRGMLLDGKRGTGKSYVLNHVAMWARQNGWMVVMEPSPSKYAKEIGSIKRSNAGSEFAVKFLETMLLANEEKLQMIHVKLPCYGRIALDGNHISYTKRMFNGLIERAIKEELEIFVEEGNTDALECEKERLKLWHSYRQQFKIPVLTDALPSPKTLAEIARFGVENETYANQAVYEIFDQLKHQTQFPLLIVIDEYNECFSPSEYLSIKYDNTKFNGWIPSYHLAMPRLFSKFDGEQYRNGKSYARTHIICRTETHGNMLDAN
;
A
#
# COMPACT_ATOMS: atom_id res chain seq x y z
N MET A 1 -48.17 -43.61 8.34
CA MET A 1 -48.97 -42.59 7.60
C MET A 1 -48.15 -41.31 7.67
N ALA A 2 -47.32 -40.96 6.69
CA ALA A 2 -47.61 -40.56 5.30
C ALA A 2 -48.02 -39.07 5.17
N ARG A 3 -47.15 -38.29 4.48
CA ARG A 3 -47.45 -37.08 3.69
C ARG A 3 -47.86 -35.80 4.50
N ASN A 4 -47.43 -34.59 4.18
CA ASN A 4 -46.84 -34.02 2.95
C ASN A 4 -45.67 -33.05 3.23
N ALA A 5 -44.70 -33.00 2.32
CA ALA A 5 -43.81 -31.84 2.17
C ALA A 5 -44.45 -30.84 1.19
N LEU A 6 -44.50 -29.56 1.53
CA LEU A 6 -44.92 -28.49 0.61
C LEU A 6 -43.69 -27.85 -0.04
N ASN A 7 -43.42 -28.26 -1.29
CA ASN A 7 -42.45 -27.60 -2.15
C ASN A 7 -43.01 -26.27 -2.66
N PHE A 8 -42.36 -25.15 -2.34
CA PHE A 8 -42.64 -23.88 -2.99
C PHE A 8 -41.82 -23.78 -4.29
N SER A 9 -42.47 -23.89 -5.45
CA SER A 9 -41.84 -23.69 -6.76
C SER A 9 -42.06 -22.27 -7.25
N LEU A 10 -40.98 -21.56 -7.62
CA LEU A 10 -41.09 -20.29 -8.34
C LEU A 10 -41.49 -20.53 -9.82
N PRO A 11 -42.24 -19.60 -10.47
CA PRO A 11 -42.65 -19.74 -11.85
C PRO A 11 -41.48 -19.73 -12.84
N LYS A 12 -41.63 -20.45 -13.96
CA LYS A 12 -40.64 -20.55 -15.04
C LYS A 12 -40.88 -19.49 -16.12
N THR A 13 -39.83 -18.77 -16.52
CA THR A 13 -39.74 -18.10 -17.84
C THR A 13 -38.36 -18.34 -18.48
N LEU A 14 -38.35 -19.30 -19.41
CA LEU A 14 -37.54 -19.42 -20.65
C LEU A 14 -36.19 -18.66 -20.70
N ILE A 15 -35.04 -19.31 -20.49
CA ILE A 15 -34.26 -20.15 -21.45
C ILE A 15 -33.62 -19.37 -22.61
N ALA A 16 -32.28 -19.32 -22.62
CA ALA A 16 -31.47 -19.47 -23.84
C ALA A 16 -30.04 -20.00 -23.54
N ALA A 17 -29.79 -21.24 -23.95
CA ALA A 17 -28.48 -21.82 -24.32
C ALA A 17 -27.23 -21.63 -23.42
N ARG A 18 -27.05 -22.56 -22.47
CA ARG A 18 -25.71 -23.03 -22.06
C ARG A 18 -25.57 -24.49 -22.49
N ASN A 19 -24.74 -24.75 -23.51
CA ASN A 19 -24.42 -26.06 -24.09
C ASN A 19 -23.12 -25.90 -24.92
N THR A 20 -22.16 -26.82 -25.00
CA THR A 20 -21.82 -28.02 -24.21
C THR A 20 -20.39 -28.42 -24.56
N LEU A 21 -19.72 -29.20 -23.69
CA LEU A 21 -18.40 -29.78 -23.98
C LEU A 21 -18.49 -30.98 -24.95
N GLY A 22 -17.56 -31.05 -25.92
CA GLY A 22 -16.93 -32.31 -26.34
C GLY A 22 -17.36 -33.00 -27.64
N ARG A 23 -16.37 -33.68 -28.28
CA ARG A 23 -16.41 -34.51 -29.54
C ARG A 23 -16.56 -33.68 -30.84
N ARG A 24 -15.81 -33.89 -31.93
CA ARG A 24 -14.77 -34.85 -32.42
C ARG A 24 -13.67 -34.02 -33.15
N SER A 25 -12.49 -34.49 -33.57
CA SER A 25 -12.08 -35.81 -34.08
C SER A 25 -10.59 -36.13 -33.85
N LYS A 26 -10.21 -37.42 -33.99
CA LYS A 26 -8.83 -37.87 -34.21
C LYS A 26 -8.58 -37.99 -35.72
N THR A 27 -7.61 -37.26 -36.28
CA THR A 27 -6.73 -37.72 -37.39
C THR A 27 -5.71 -36.64 -37.82
N ARG A 28 -4.44 -36.77 -37.41
CA ARG A 28 -3.29 -37.12 -38.29
C ARG A 28 -1.93 -36.92 -37.61
N ASN A 29 -1.10 -37.96 -37.72
CA ASN A 29 0.37 -37.93 -37.72
C ASN A 29 0.89 -36.84 -38.70
N SER A 30 2.11 -36.28 -38.60
CA SER A 30 3.29 -36.54 -37.76
C SER A 30 4.33 -35.42 -37.98
N LEU A 31 5.40 -35.40 -37.18
CA LEU A 31 6.68 -34.72 -37.46
C LEU A 31 6.62 -33.18 -37.65
N ARG A 32 6.93 -32.44 -36.57
CA ARG A 32 7.67 -31.18 -36.68
C ARG A 32 8.80 -31.13 -35.65
N LYS A 33 9.94 -30.59 -36.10
CA LYS A 33 11.21 -30.50 -35.37
C LYS A 33 11.21 -29.36 -34.34
N SER A 34 12.23 -29.39 -33.50
CA SER A 34 12.52 -28.59 -32.29
C SER A 34 12.76 -27.08 -32.46
N ASP A 35 12.40 -26.45 -33.59
CA ASP A 35 13.06 -25.19 -34.02
C ASP A 35 12.14 -23.93 -34.01
N ASP A 36 10.99 -23.97 -33.31
CA ASP A 36 9.93 -22.92 -33.41
C ASP A 36 9.78 -22.00 -32.17
N VAL A 37 10.74 -21.97 -31.24
CA VAL A 37 10.61 -21.23 -29.96
C VAL A 37 10.88 -19.71 -30.05
N HIS A 38 11.55 -19.21 -31.10
CA HIS A 38 11.94 -17.79 -31.21
C HIS A 38 11.34 -17.04 -32.41
N LYS A 39 10.01 -17.11 -32.60
CA LYS A 39 9.29 -16.42 -33.70
C LYS A 39 8.18 -15.45 -33.26
N SER A 40 8.11 -15.07 -31.99
CA SER A 40 6.95 -14.37 -31.41
C SER A 40 6.71 -12.94 -31.89
N THR A 41 7.73 -12.20 -32.35
CA THR A 41 7.56 -10.86 -32.95
C THR A 41 7.53 -10.89 -34.47
N ASN A 42 8.53 -11.51 -35.12
CA ASN A 42 8.62 -11.56 -36.59
C ASN A 42 7.54 -12.42 -37.28
N ALA A 43 6.82 -13.30 -36.56
CA ALA A 43 5.70 -14.03 -37.16
C ALA A 43 4.41 -13.19 -37.29
N LEU A 44 4.22 -12.17 -36.46
CA LEU A 44 3.03 -11.29 -36.52
C LEU A 44 3.04 -10.35 -37.73
N LEU A 45 4.21 -10.14 -38.34
CA LEU A 45 4.40 -9.36 -39.57
C LEU A 45 4.48 -10.23 -40.84
N LYS A 46 4.05 -11.50 -40.79
CA LYS A 46 3.76 -12.26 -42.01
C LYS A 46 2.45 -11.80 -42.65
N THR A 47 2.49 -10.62 -43.26
CA THR A 47 1.52 -10.22 -44.27
C THR A 47 1.47 -11.26 -45.39
N GLN A 48 0.33 -11.39 -46.07
CA GLN A 48 0.15 -12.36 -47.18
C GLN A 48 1.01 -12.04 -48.42
N TYR A 49 1.67 -10.88 -48.41
CA TYR A 49 2.62 -10.45 -49.43
C TYR A 49 4.02 -10.53 -48.84
N GLY A 50 4.95 -11.22 -49.50
CA GLY A 50 6.34 -11.40 -49.06
C GLY A 50 7.21 -10.15 -49.20
N LEU A 51 6.70 -9.00 -48.78
CA LEU A 51 7.43 -7.74 -48.69
C LEU A 51 8.29 -7.75 -47.42
N SER A 52 9.58 -7.46 -47.56
CA SER A 52 10.45 -7.19 -46.42
C SER A 52 10.07 -5.86 -45.75
N GLU A 53 10.58 -5.62 -44.53
CA GLU A 53 10.41 -4.33 -43.87
C GLU A 53 11.03 -3.19 -44.71
N GLU A 54 12.13 -3.48 -45.41
CA GLU A 54 12.80 -2.56 -46.34
C GLU A 54 11.92 -2.23 -47.55
N ASP A 55 11.30 -3.23 -48.18
CA ASP A 55 10.35 -3.00 -49.28
C ASP A 55 9.14 -2.17 -48.82
N TYR A 56 8.65 -2.40 -47.61
CA TYR A 56 7.52 -1.64 -47.04
C TYR A 56 7.90 -0.18 -46.75
N ARG A 57 9.10 0.08 -46.20
CA ARG A 57 9.63 1.43 -45.99
C ARG A 57 9.85 2.16 -47.31
N GLN A 58 10.49 1.50 -48.30
CA GLN A 58 10.71 2.06 -49.63
C GLN A 58 9.39 2.36 -50.35
N TYR A 59 8.40 1.45 -50.27
CA TYR A 59 7.05 1.69 -50.78
C TYR A 59 6.41 2.91 -50.10
N GLY A 60 6.47 2.98 -48.77
CA GLY A 60 5.93 4.11 -48.00
C GLY A 60 6.53 5.45 -48.41
N VAL A 61 7.85 5.52 -48.59
CA VAL A 61 8.53 6.74 -49.09
C VAL A 61 8.17 7.05 -50.54
N LYS A 62 8.20 6.06 -51.43
CA LYS A 62 7.88 6.21 -52.86
C LYS A 62 6.46 6.73 -53.10
N HIS A 63 5.51 6.37 -52.23
CA HIS A 63 4.11 6.80 -52.31
C HIS A 63 3.77 7.98 -51.38
N ASN A 64 4.77 8.68 -50.82
CA ASN A 64 4.60 9.80 -49.87
C ASN A 64 3.75 9.47 -48.62
N LEU A 65 3.67 8.19 -48.24
CA LEU A 65 3.03 7.71 -47.01
C LEU A 65 3.99 7.79 -45.80
N LEU A 66 5.31 7.76 -46.06
CA LEU A 66 6.37 7.96 -45.07
C LEU A 66 7.30 9.11 -45.50
N PRO A 67 7.77 9.95 -44.57
CA PRO A 67 8.86 10.91 -44.82
C PRO A 67 10.11 10.23 -45.40
N SER A 68 10.79 10.90 -46.34
CA SER A 68 11.92 10.34 -47.09
C SER A 68 13.07 9.80 -46.23
N HIS A 69 13.31 10.38 -45.05
CA HIS A 69 14.34 9.91 -44.11
C HIS A 69 14.05 8.52 -43.52
N LEU A 70 12.79 8.07 -43.47
CA LEU A 70 12.42 6.74 -42.97
C LEU A 70 12.71 5.59 -43.95
N GLY A 71 13.12 5.92 -45.18
CA GLY A 71 13.45 4.95 -46.23
C GLY A 71 14.86 4.34 -46.14
N ASP A 72 15.79 5.01 -45.45
CA ASP A 72 17.10 4.43 -45.12
C ASP A 72 16.99 3.63 -43.83
N THR A 73 17.42 2.36 -43.83
CA THR A 73 17.47 1.52 -42.62
C THR A 73 18.49 2.01 -41.60
N ASN A 74 19.47 2.83 -42.00
CA ASN A 74 20.46 3.44 -41.12
C ASN A 74 20.02 4.77 -40.50
N SER A 75 18.88 5.35 -40.92
CA SER A 75 18.41 6.63 -40.37
C SER A 75 18.01 6.55 -38.89
N PHE A 76 17.70 5.35 -38.41
CA PHE A 76 17.44 5.04 -36.99
C PHE A 76 18.53 4.14 -36.41
N LYS A 77 19.80 4.54 -36.55
CA LYS A 77 20.84 4.06 -35.63
C LYS A 77 20.49 4.55 -34.22
N LEU A 78 19.91 3.67 -33.42
CA LEU A 78 19.74 3.89 -31.98
C LEU A 78 21.13 4.15 -31.40
N ASP A 79 21.35 5.37 -30.92
CA ASP A 79 22.49 5.67 -30.08
C ASP A 79 22.28 4.97 -28.73
N THR A 80 22.93 3.81 -28.56
CA THR A 80 22.80 2.98 -27.36
C THR A 80 23.27 3.70 -26.10
N ASP A 81 24.14 4.70 -26.25
CA ASP A 81 24.85 5.32 -25.14
C ASP A 81 24.02 6.48 -24.54
N SER A 82 23.10 7.07 -25.30
CA SER A 82 22.10 8.02 -24.78
C SER A 82 20.79 7.37 -24.35
N ILE A 83 20.48 6.16 -24.85
CA ILE A 83 19.23 5.45 -24.53
C ILE A 83 19.30 4.74 -23.18
N TYR A 84 20.45 4.22 -22.77
CA TYR A 84 20.60 3.53 -21.49
C TYR A 84 21.31 4.38 -20.44
N ILE A 85 20.72 4.50 -19.25
CA ILE A 85 21.28 5.31 -18.16
C ILE A 85 21.35 4.54 -16.84
N ASP A 86 22.27 4.95 -15.98
CA ASP A 86 22.31 4.51 -14.58
C ASP A 86 21.28 5.28 -13.74
N LEU A 87 20.70 4.62 -12.74
CA LEU A 87 19.71 5.20 -11.81
C LEU A 87 20.21 6.50 -11.13
N GLN A 88 21.51 6.63 -10.91
CA GLN A 88 22.11 7.83 -10.29
C GLN A 88 22.18 9.03 -11.25
N LYS A 89 22.30 8.77 -12.56
CA LYS A 89 22.48 9.77 -13.64
C LYS A 89 21.18 10.39 -14.14
N CYS A 90 20.02 10.04 -13.55
CA CYS A 90 18.72 10.61 -13.90
C CYS A 90 18.71 12.15 -13.75
N SER A 91 18.39 12.84 -14.86
CA SER A 91 18.41 14.29 -15.03
C SER A 91 17.32 14.75 -16.02
N ALA A 92 17.12 16.06 -16.17
CA ALA A 92 16.15 16.60 -17.13
C ALA A 92 16.53 16.30 -18.61
N TYR A 93 17.81 16.05 -18.89
CA TYR A 93 18.32 15.83 -20.24
C TYR A 93 18.15 14.40 -20.76
N ASN A 94 17.91 13.43 -19.87
CA ASN A 94 17.72 12.02 -20.22
C ASN A 94 16.32 11.51 -19.86
N ILE A 95 15.31 12.38 -19.92
CA ILE A 95 13.90 11.95 -19.89
C ILE A 95 13.62 11.04 -21.10
N ALA A 96 12.81 10.01 -20.91
CA ALA A 96 12.48 8.95 -21.86
C ALA A 96 13.62 7.96 -22.22
N SER A 97 14.81 8.10 -21.61
CA SER A 97 15.81 7.02 -21.59
C SER A 97 15.35 5.84 -20.72
N ILE A 98 16.10 4.72 -20.76
CA ILE A 98 15.80 3.48 -20.06
C ILE A 98 16.87 3.25 -18.98
N VAL A 99 16.44 3.19 -17.71
CA VAL A 99 17.26 2.66 -16.63
C VAL A 99 17.26 1.13 -16.75
N LYS A 100 18.42 0.53 -16.98
CA LYS A 100 18.60 -0.93 -16.91
C LYS A 100 18.85 -1.33 -15.46
N THR A 101 18.11 -2.33 -14.98
CA THR A 101 18.37 -2.96 -13.68
C THR A 101 18.18 -4.47 -13.81
N MET A 102 19.04 -5.25 -13.18
CA MET A 102 18.82 -6.70 -13.09
C MET A 102 17.63 -6.98 -12.15
N PRO A 103 16.80 -8.02 -12.39
CA PRO A 103 15.68 -8.34 -11.51
C PRO A 103 16.08 -8.54 -10.05
N GLU A 104 17.22 -9.21 -9.81
CA GLU A 104 17.78 -9.44 -8.47
C GLU A 104 18.03 -8.12 -7.75
N ALA A 105 18.67 -7.16 -8.42
CA ALA A 105 18.92 -5.83 -7.88
C ALA A 105 17.63 -5.02 -7.60
N VAL A 106 16.48 -5.37 -8.21
CA VAL A 106 15.17 -4.79 -7.85
C VAL A 106 14.66 -5.38 -6.54
N PHE A 107 14.79 -6.70 -6.33
CA PHE A 107 14.37 -7.35 -5.09
C PHE A 107 15.30 -7.02 -3.92
N ASP A 108 16.61 -6.95 -4.14
CA ASP A 108 17.59 -6.49 -3.14
C ASP A 108 17.32 -5.04 -2.73
N ALA A 109 16.97 -4.18 -3.70
CA ALA A 109 16.59 -2.80 -3.41
C ALA A 109 15.20 -2.69 -2.76
N LEU A 110 14.26 -3.59 -3.04
CA LEU A 110 12.84 -3.53 -2.62
C LEU A 110 12.37 -4.89 -2.04
N PRO A 111 12.90 -5.36 -0.89
CA PRO A 111 12.51 -6.61 -0.24
C PRO A 111 11.06 -6.59 0.27
N GLU A 112 10.42 -5.42 0.38
CA GLU A 112 8.97 -5.33 0.62
C GLU A 112 8.12 -5.83 -0.58
N GLY A 113 8.75 -6.00 -1.75
CA GLY A 113 8.12 -6.27 -3.04
C GLY A 113 7.96 -4.99 -3.88
N PRO A 114 8.19 -5.03 -5.21
CA PRO A 114 8.04 -3.85 -6.06
C PRO A 114 6.56 -3.50 -6.28
N CYS A 115 6.25 -2.21 -6.38
CA CYS A 115 4.91 -1.70 -6.64
C CYS A 115 4.33 -2.18 -7.99
N GLY A 116 3.05 -2.56 -7.99
CA GLY A 116 2.26 -2.81 -9.21
C GLY A 116 2.68 -4.06 -9.99
N ASP A 117 2.48 -4.05 -11.32
CA ASP A 117 2.68 -5.22 -12.18
C ASP A 117 4.16 -5.60 -12.45
N VAL A 118 5.14 -4.94 -11.81
CA VAL A 118 6.58 -5.19 -12.01
C VAL A 118 6.97 -6.66 -11.83
N VAL A 119 6.38 -7.37 -10.85
CA VAL A 119 6.65 -8.81 -10.65
C VAL A 119 6.22 -9.64 -11.85
N LYS A 120 5.12 -9.26 -12.52
CA LYS A 120 4.62 -9.93 -13.73
C LYS A 120 5.50 -9.60 -14.92
N ASP A 121 5.91 -8.34 -15.06
CA ASP A 121 6.79 -7.91 -16.13
C ASP A 121 8.17 -8.57 -16.02
N ILE A 122 8.72 -8.74 -14.81
CA ILE A 122 9.92 -9.57 -14.55
C ILE A 122 9.67 -11.03 -14.95
N ALA A 123 8.54 -11.64 -14.57
CA ALA A 123 8.22 -13.02 -14.92
C ALA A 123 7.97 -13.26 -16.42
N LEU A 124 7.81 -12.20 -17.22
CA LEU A 124 7.71 -12.24 -18.68
C LEU A 124 9.07 -12.04 -19.38
N LEU A 125 10.11 -11.64 -18.65
CA LEU A 125 11.47 -11.52 -19.21
C LEU A 125 12.11 -12.91 -19.36
N PRO A 126 12.87 -13.16 -20.45
CA PRO A 126 13.79 -14.29 -20.53
C PRO A 126 14.83 -14.25 -19.40
N GLU A 127 15.29 -15.43 -18.95
CA GLU A 127 16.29 -15.54 -17.88
C GLU A 127 17.55 -14.69 -18.17
N GLY A 128 18.01 -13.95 -17.17
CA GLY A 128 19.18 -13.07 -17.25
C GLY A 128 18.97 -11.76 -18.03
N GLN A 129 17.76 -11.44 -18.52
CA GLN A 129 17.48 -10.14 -19.15
C GLN A 129 17.27 -9.03 -18.10
N PRO A 130 17.84 -7.82 -18.29
CA PRO A 130 17.59 -6.69 -17.41
C PRO A 130 16.18 -6.13 -17.59
N LEU A 131 15.54 -5.75 -16.48
CA LEU A 131 14.33 -4.95 -16.49
C LEU A 131 14.66 -3.51 -16.95
N GLY A 132 13.93 -3.03 -17.96
CA GLY A 132 14.02 -1.65 -18.44
C GLY A 132 12.98 -0.75 -17.80
N ILE A 133 13.39 0.14 -16.89
CA ILE A 133 12.52 1.15 -16.27
C ILE A 133 12.67 2.47 -17.03
N VAL A 134 11.61 2.93 -17.70
CA VAL A 134 11.62 4.21 -18.43
C VAL A 134 11.80 5.38 -17.46
N ASN A 135 12.83 6.21 -17.69
CA ASN A 135 13.11 7.43 -16.95
C ASN A 135 12.10 8.53 -17.30
N ARG A 136 10.99 8.56 -16.57
CA ARG A 136 9.87 9.48 -16.81
C ARG A 136 10.14 10.85 -16.20
N LYS A 137 9.66 11.91 -16.87
CA LYS A 137 9.70 13.30 -16.38
C LYS A 137 9.28 13.41 -14.91
N THR A 138 8.17 12.78 -14.53
CA THR A 138 7.67 12.77 -13.15
C THR A 138 8.65 12.14 -12.14
N ALA A 139 9.38 11.08 -12.52
CA ALA A 139 10.39 10.48 -11.65
C ALA A 139 11.59 11.42 -11.46
N VAL A 140 12.06 12.04 -12.56
CA VAL A 140 13.14 13.04 -12.54
C VAL A 140 12.77 14.25 -11.69
N GLU A 141 11.52 14.75 -11.79
CA GLU A 141 11.03 15.87 -10.99
C GLU A 141 11.01 15.54 -9.49
N ILE A 142 10.51 14.37 -9.11
CA ILE A 142 10.51 13.90 -7.71
C ILE A 142 11.96 13.75 -7.19
N ILE A 143 12.84 13.10 -7.97
CA ILE A 143 14.25 12.91 -7.62
C ILE A 143 14.96 14.27 -7.48
N SER A 144 14.67 15.25 -8.35
CA SER A 144 15.20 16.60 -8.25
C SER A 144 14.79 17.29 -6.94
N GLN A 145 13.51 17.20 -6.55
CA GLN A 145 13.03 17.73 -5.26
C GLN A 145 13.61 16.99 -4.05
N LEU A 146 13.91 15.69 -4.17
CA LEU A 146 14.62 14.93 -3.13
C LEU A 146 16.07 15.40 -3.00
N LYS A 147 16.81 15.52 -4.11
CA LYS A 147 18.18 16.05 -4.18
C LYS A 147 18.27 17.46 -3.57
N GLN A 148 17.36 18.37 -3.95
CA GLN A 148 17.29 19.73 -3.40
C GLN A 148 17.09 19.74 -1.88
N TYR A 149 16.22 18.88 -1.35
CA TYR A 149 16.00 18.80 0.10
C TYR A 149 17.23 18.31 0.87
N ALA A 150 17.91 17.28 0.36
CA ALA A 150 19.15 16.78 0.96
C ALA A 150 20.26 17.84 0.97
N ALA A 151 20.32 18.70 -0.05
CA ALA A 151 21.31 19.76 -0.16
C ALA A 151 20.98 21.04 0.63
N ALA A 152 19.70 21.36 0.84
CA ALA A 152 19.28 22.69 1.30
C ALA A 152 19.61 23.00 2.78
N GLY A 153 19.80 22.00 3.64
CA GLY A 153 20.07 22.17 5.08
C GLY A 153 18.87 22.68 5.90
N ASP A 154 18.20 23.74 5.45
CA ASP A 154 17.04 24.38 6.08
C ASP A 154 15.70 23.66 5.81
N GLY A 155 15.70 22.53 5.10
CA GLY A 155 14.58 21.58 5.04
C GLY A 155 13.25 22.07 4.46
N ARG A 156 13.18 23.25 3.85
CA ARG A 156 11.93 23.82 3.31
C ARG A 156 11.64 23.36 1.89
N ILE A 157 10.90 22.26 1.79
CA ILE A 157 10.20 21.84 0.56
C ILE A 157 8.78 22.42 0.57
N ALA A 158 8.34 22.96 -0.57
CA ALA A 158 7.01 23.56 -0.72
C ALA A 158 5.84 22.57 -0.54
N SER A 159 6.03 21.28 -0.87
CA SER A 159 5.03 20.21 -0.71
C SER A 159 5.61 19.01 0.03
N ARG A 160 5.26 18.83 1.31
CA ARG A 160 5.77 17.73 2.16
C ARG A 160 5.20 16.33 1.85
N GLY A 161 4.36 16.24 0.82
CA GLY A 161 3.96 15.00 0.16
C GLY A 161 3.49 15.26 -1.27
N MET A 162 3.47 14.21 -2.09
CA MET A 162 3.02 14.26 -3.49
C MET A 162 2.12 13.08 -3.82
N LEU A 163 1.01 13.35 -4.49
CA LEU A 163 0.06 12.35 -4.97
C LEU A 163 0.19 12.16 -6.49
N LEU A 164 0.44 10.92 -6.94
CA LEU A 164 0.41 10.55 -8.37
C LEU A 164 -0.95 9.96 -8.78
N ASP A 165 -1.76 10.77 -9.46
CA ASP A 165 -3.00 10.37 -10.13
C ASP A 165 -2.75 10.05 -11.62
N GLY A 166 -3.61 9.21 -12.22
CA GLY A 166 -3.73 9.00 -13.66
C GLY A 166 -4.46 7.69 -13.97
N LYS A 167 -4.83 7.47 -15.24
CA LYS A 167 -5.54 6.26 -15.71
C LYS A 167 -4.83 4.94 -15.32
N ARG A 168 -5.54 3.80 -15.35
CA ARG A 168 -4.94 2.48 -15.13
C ARG A 168 -3.90 2.18 -16.23
N GLY A 169 -2.84 1.45 -15.89
CA GLY A 169 -1.77 1.10 -16.84
C GLY A 169 -0.83 2.25 -17.23
N THR A 170 -1.03 3.49 -16.74
CA THR A 170 -0.14 4.61 -17.12
C THR A 170 1.29 4.51 -16.58
N GLY A 171 1.63 3.51 -15.76
CA GLY A 171 2.98 3.29 -15.22
C GLY A 171 3.33 4.14 -13.98
N LYS A 172 2.34 4.45 -13.14
CA LYS A 172 2.57 5.17 -11.86
C LYS A 172 3.40 4.37 -10.85
N SER A 173 3.19 3.05 -10.78
CA SER A 173 3.92 2.15 -9.87
C SER A 173 5.41 2.05 -10.24
N TYR A 174 5.72 2.06 -11.53
CA TYR A 174 7.08 2.19 -12.03
C TYR A 174 7.79 3.49 -11.59
N VAL A 175 7.08 4.61 -11.48
CA VAL A 175 7.64 5.86 -10.94
C VAL A 175 7.98 5.72 -9.46
N LEU A 176 7.13 5.06 -8.66
CA LEU A 176 7.42 4.81 -7.25
C LEU A 176 8.65 3.91 -7.07
N ASN A 177 8.73 2.80 -7.79
CA ASN A 177 9.87 1.88 -7.72
C ASN A 177 11.18 2.59 -8.07
N HIS A 178 11.20 3.37 -9.16
CA HIS A 178 12.35 4.19 -9.56
C HIS A 178 12.78 5.15 -8.44
N VAL A 179 11.83 5.91 -7.85
CA VAL A 179 12.11 6.86 -6.77
C VAL A 179 12.59 6.16 -5.50
N ALA A 180 11.98 5.04 -5.11
CA ALA A 180 12.33 4.27 -3.92
C ALA A 180 13.74 3.66 -4.04
N MET A 181 14.06 3.03 -5.18
CA MET A 181 15.40 2.51 -5.47
C MET A 181 16.44 3.64 -5.45
N TRP A 182 16.14 4.78 -6.08
CA TRP A 182 17.06 5.94 -6.10
C TRP A 182 17.33 6.44 -4.68
N ALA A 183 16.29 6.57 -3.85
CA ALA A 183 16.39 7.09 -2.50
C ALA A 183 17.24 6.17 -1.61
N ARG A 184 17.05 4.84 -1.69
CA ARG A 184 17.87 3.85 -0.95
C ARG A 184 19.34 3.94 -1.33
N GLN A 185 19.65 3.99 -2.62
CA GLN A 185 21.03 4.17 -3.11
C GLN A 185 21.68 5.49 -2.68
N ASN A 186 20.86 6.51 -2.33
CA ASN A 186 21.32 7.81 -1.85
C ASN A 186 21.20 7.94 -0.32
N GLY A 187 21.15 6.82 0.42
CA GLY A 187 21.20 6.79 1.89
C GLY A 187 19.91 7.17 2.61
N TRP A 188 18.80 7.39 1.93
CA TRP A 188 17.51 7.69 2.56
C TRP A 188 16.99 6.48 3.35
N MET A 189 16.28 6.74 4.45
CA MET A 189 15.43 5.73 5.06
C MET A 189 14.15 5.62 4.23
N VAL A 190 13.78 4.42 3.78
CA VAL A 190 12.63 4.22 2.89
C VAL A 190 11.67 3.22 3.53
N VAL A 191 10.48 3.71 3.88
CA VAL A 191 9.38 2.87 4.38
C VAL A 191 8.39 2.70 3.24
N MET A 192 8.30 1.49 2.68
CA MET A 192 7.48 1.22 1.50
C MET A 192 6.38 0.21 1.79
N GLU A 193 5.16 0.52 1.34
CA GLU A 193 4.05 -0.43 1.30
C GLU A 193 3.52 -0.54 -0.15
N PRO A 194 3.84 -1.64 -0.87
CA PRO A 194 3.48 -1.81 -2.28
C PRO A 194 2.02 -2.22 -2.52
N SER A 195 1.30 -2.74 -1.51
CA SER A 195 -0.10 -3.14 -1.67
C SER A 195 -0.87 -3.07 -0.34
N PRO A 196 -1.33 -1.88 0.09
CA PRO A 196 -2.28 -1.75 1.19
C PRO A 196 -3.59 -2.52 1.01
N SER A 197 -3.95 -2.90 -0.23
CA SER A 197 -5.19 -3.67 -0.48
C SER A 197 -5.18 -5.05 0.16
N LYS A 198 -4.00 -5.65 0.40
CA LYS A 198 -3.85 -6.91 1.14
C LYS A 198 -4.54 -6.87 2.51
N TYR A 199 -4.38 -5.77 3.25
CA TYR A 199 -4.97 -5.58 4.58
C TYR A 199 -6.51 -5.54 4.56
N ALA A 200 -7.11 -5.26 3.41
CA ALA A 200 -8.56 -5.11 3.24
C ALA A 200 -9.21 -6.31 2.54
N LYS A 201 -8.47 -7.05 1.72
CA LYS A 201 -8.99 -8.11 0.83
C LYS A 201 -8.45 -9.50 1.11
N GLU A 202 -7.25 -9.64 1.67
CA GLU A 202 -6.74 -10.95 2.06
C GLU A 202 -7.40 -11.42 3.35
N ILE A 203 -7.69 -12.72 3.43
CA ILE A 203 -8.27 -13.38 4.60
C ILE A 203 -7.20 -13.52 5.68
N GLY A 204 -7.08 -12.50 6.54
CA GLY A 204 -6.24 -12.51 7.74
C GLY A 204 -7.06 -12.65 9.01
N SER A 205 -6.41 -13.03 10.12
CA SER A 205 -7.07 -13.15 11.43
C SER A 205 -7.32 -11.78 12.09
N ILE A 206 -8.18 -10.95 11.50
CA ILE A 206 -8.56 -9.66 12.09
C ILE A 206 -9.48 -9.89 13.29
N LYS A 207 -8.93 -9.64 14.48
CA LYS A 207 -9.66 -9.61 15.74
C LYS A 207 -10.16 -8.18 15.98
N ARG A 208 -11.38 -8.01 16.52
CA ARG A 208 -11.87 -6.70 17.00
C ARG A 208 -11.14 -6.20 18.24
N SER A 209 -10.34 -7.06 18.87
CA SER A 209 -9.64 -6.79 20.12
C SER A 209 -8.30 -6.10 19.89
N ASN A 210 -7.72 -5.66 21.01
CA ASN A 210 -6.39 -5.12 21.19
C ASN A 210 -5.26 -6.16 20.89
N ALA A 211 -5.41 -7.02 19.89
CA ALA A 211 -4.36 -7.93 19.46
C ALA A 211 -3.69 -7.38 18.21
N GLY A 212 -2.37 -7.55 18.13
CA GLY A 212 -1.64 -7.35 16.88
C GLY A 212 -2.09 -8.33 15.79
N SER A 213 -1.58 -8.10 14.58
CA SER A 213 -1.94 -8.86 13.39
C SER A 213 -0.72 -9.44 12.71
N GLU A 214 -0.85 -10.65 12.15
CA GLU A 214 0.11 -11.25 11.22
C GLU A 214 0.57 -10.27 10.13
N PHE A 215 -0.34 -9.43 9.64
CA PHE A 215 -0.06 -8.33 8.71
C PHE A 215 0.97 -7.31 9.23
N ALA A 216 0.92 -6.95 10.52
CA ALA A 216 1.89 -6.05 11.13
C ALA A 216 3.23 -6.77 11.41
N VAL A 217 3.21 -8.07 11.74
CA VAL A 217 4.45 -8.88 11.85
C VAL A 217 5.19 -8.89 10.52
N LYS A 218 4.52 -9.27 9.41
CA LYS A 218 5.10 -9.27 8.06
C LYS A 218 5.64 -7.89 7.65
N PHE A 219 4.94 -6.82 8.03
CA PHE A 219 5.40 -5.46 7.76
C PHE A 219 6.64 -5.06 8.59
N LEU A 220 6.76 -5.53 9.84
CA LEU A 220 7.97 -5.32 10.65
C LEU A 220 9.15 -6.15 10.14
N GLU A 221 8.92 -7.39 9.69
CA GLU A 221 9.94 -8.23 9.05
C GLU A 221 10.51 -7.55 7.80
N THR A 222 9.67 -7.09 6.87
CA THR A 222 10.14 -6.42 5.66
C THR A 222 10.76 -5.05 5.93
N MET A 223 10.24 -4.30 6.92
CA MET A 223 10.84 -3.04 7.38
C MET A 223 12.25 -3.26 7.97
N LEU A 224 12.46 -4.33 8.73
CA LEU A 224 13.78 -4.71 9.25
C LEU A 224 14.72 -5.08 8.09
N LEU A 225 14.33 -5.98 7.19
CA LEU A 225 15.13 -6.37 6.02
C LEU A 225 15.59 -5.17 5.19
N ALA A 226 14.76 -4.13 5.06
CA ALA A 226 15.06 -2.93 4.28
C ALA A 226 15.86 -1.84 5.03
N ASN A 227 15.72 -1.72 6.35
CA ASN A 227 16.17 -0.54 7.10
C ASN A 227 16.88 -0.84 8.43
N GLU A 228 17.22 -2.10 8.75
CA GLU A 228 17.78 -2.50 10.05
C GLU A 228 18.96 -1.64 10.51
N GLU A 229 19.96 -1.38 9.65
CA GLU A 229 21.12 -0.54 9.99
C GLU A 229 20.71 0.86 10.48
N LYS A 230 19.74 1.49 9.79
CA LYS A 230 19.23 2.83 10.14
C LYS A 230 18.38 2.78 11.40
N LEU A 231 17.56 1.73 11.57
CA LEU A 231 16.74 1.51 12.76
C LEU A 231 17.57 1.25 14.03
N GLN A 232 18.77 0.66 13.89
CA GLN A 232 19.74 0.51 14.99
C GLN A 232 20.41 1.84 15.37
N MET A 233 20.65 2.75 14.42
CA MET A 233 21.23 4.07 14.68
C MET A 233 20.25 5.07 15.32
N ILE A 234 18.94 4.93 15.08
CA ILE A 234 17.92 5.82 15.65
C ILE A 234 17.59 5.41 17.09
N HIS A 235 17.95 6.29 18.03
CA HIS A 235 17.62 6.13 19.44
C HIS A 235 16.16 6.47 19.77
N VAL A 236 15.57 5.68 20.67
CA VAL A 236 14.19 5.88 21.16
C VAL A 236 14.10 7.11 22.06
N LYS A 237 13.13 7.98 21.80
CA LYS A 237 12.76 9.06 22.72
C LYS A 237 11.76 8.53 23.74
N LEU A 238 12.29 8.04 24.87
CA LEU A 238 11.50 7.51 25.99
C LEU A 238 10.32 8.40 26.42
N PRO A 239 10.40 9.76 26.43
CA PRO A 239 9.24 10.59 26.78
C PRO A 239 8.04 10.44 25.84
N CYS A 240 8.25 10.08 24.57
CA CYS A 240 7.18 9.85 23.58
C CYS A 240 6.73 8.37 23.54
N TYR A 241 7.61 7.46 23.98
CA TYR A 241 7.40 6.02 23.92
C TYR A 241 6.30 5.52 24.88
N GLY A 242 5.57 4.48 24.47
CA GLY A 242 4.52 3.86 25.29
C GLY A 242 3.29 4.72 25.47
N ARG A 243 3.04 5.64 24.52
CA ARG A 243 1.86 6.52 24.49
C ARG A 243 0.75 5.98 23.63
N ILE A 244 1.05 4.98 22.81
CA ILE A 244 0.11 4.33 21.89
C ILE A 244 -0.41 3.07 22.58
N ALA A 245 -1.67 2.72 22.34
CA ALA A 245 -2.28 1.47 22.78
C ALA A 245 -2.16 0.39 21.70
N LEU A 246 -2.48 -0.85 22.07
CA LEU A 246 -2.43 -2.03 21.19
C LEU A 246 -3.22 -1.89 19.87
N ASP A 247 -4.29 -1.09 19.87
CA ASP A 247 -5.10 -0.80 18.69
C ASP A 247 -4.48 0.25 17.75
N GLY A 248 -3.33 0.85 18.12
CA GLY A 248 -2.66 1.94 17.40
C GLY A 248 -3.22 3.35 17.69
N ASN A 249 -4.20 3.50 18.59
CA ASN A 249 -4.64 4.83 19.03
C ASN A 249 -3.79 5.33 20.22
N HIS A 250 -3.77 6.63 20.46
CA HIS A 250 -3.13 7.18 21.65
C HIS A 250 -3.91 6.75 22.91
N ILE A 251 -3.23 6.32 23.98
CA ILE A 251 -3.84 5.76 25.20
C ILE A 251 -4.91 6.67 25.80
N SER A 252 -4.72 8.01 25.74
CA SER A 252 -5.72 8.95 26.25
C SER A 252 -7.04 8.93 25.46
N TYR A 253 -7.01 8.60 24.17
CA TYR A 253 -8.20 8.37 23.35
C TYR A 253 -8.85 7.04 23.71
N THR A 254 -8.07 5.96 23.76
CA THR A 254 -8.56 4.62 24.14
C THR A 254 -9.19 4.63 25.54
N LYS A 255 -8.61 5.34 26.51
CA LYS A 255 -9.23 5.56 27.83
C LYS A 255 -10.58 6.29 27.77
N ARG A 256 -10.74 7.29 26.89
CA ARG A 256 -12.03 8.00 26.71
C ARG A 256 -13.12 7.10 26.13
N MET A 257 -12.77 6.11 25.29
CA MET A 257 -13.73 5.14 24.75
C MET A 257 -14.41 4.30 25.84
N PHE A 258 -13.74 4.09 26.99
CA PHE A 258 -14.31 3.39 28.14
C PHE A 258 -15.17 4.27 29.06
N ASN A 259 -15.13 5.61 28.92
CA ASN A 259 -15.92 6.51 29.77
C ASN A 259 -17.42 6.15 29.77
N GLY A 260 -18.02 5.92 28.59
CA GLY A 260 -19.44 5.58 28.48
C GLY A 260 -19.83 4.19 29.01
N LEU A 261 -18.85 3.32 29.30
CA LEU A 261 -19.06 2.06 30.01
C LEU A 261 -18.93 2.28 31.53
N ILE A 262 -17.94 3.07 31.95
CA ILE A 262 -17.75 3.50 33.35
C ILE A 262 -18.98 4.29 33.84
N GLU A 263 -19.53 5.19 33.02
CA GLU A 263 -20.76 5.94 33.29
C GLU A 263 -21.97 5.03 33.56
N ARG A 264 -22.08 3.89 32.87
CA ARG A 264 -23.17 2.93 33.06
C ARG A 264 -22.98 2.10 34.32
N ALA A 265 -21.78 1.55 34.54
CA ALA A 265 -21.46 0.79 35.75
C ALA A 265 -21.68 1.63 37.02
N ILE A 266 -21.23 2.89 37.01
CA ILE A 266 -21.45 3.82 38.13
C ILE A 266 -22.93 4.17 38.29
N LYS A 267 -23.70 4.29 37.20
CA LYS A 267 -25.15 4.50 37.31
C LYS A 267 -25.84 3.31 37.98
N GLU A 268 -25.50 2.09 37.57
CA GLU A 268 -26.04 0.85 38.15
C GLU A 268 -25.68 0.72 39.65
N GLU A 269 -24.44 1.00 40.05
CA GLU A 269 -24.03 1.02 41.46
C GLU A 269 -24.68 2.14 42.28
N LEU A 270 -24.89 3.33 41.70
CA LEU A 270 -25.59 4.43 42.39
C LEU A 270 -27.08 4.15 42.54
N GLU A 271 -27.71 3.44 41.60
CA GLU A 271 -29.10 2.99 41.73
C GLU A 271 -29.24 2.03 42.92
N ILE A 272 -28.32 1.06 43.05
CA ILE A 272 -28.26 0.16 44.22
C ILE A 272 -28.04 0.96 45.51
N PHE A 273 -27.08 1.89 45.53
CA PHE A 273 -26.75 2.70 46.72
C PHE A 273 -27.94 3.55 47.22
N VAL A 274 -28.77 4.07 46.29
CA VAL A 274 -29.99 4.83 46.61
C VAL A 274 -31.15 3.90 47.03
N GLU A 275 -31.20 2.66 46.56
CA GLU A 275 -32.18 1.66 47.03
C GLU A 275 -31.83 1.15 48.44
N GLU A 276 -30.54 1.07 48.80
CA GLU A 276 -30.06 0.60 50.11
C GLU A 276 -30.13 1.66 51.22
N GLY A 277 -30.33 2.96 50.91
CA GLY A 277 -30.39 4.02 51.91
C GLY A 277 -31.04 5.32 51.46
N ASN A 278 -31.66 6.04 52.40
CA ASN A 278 -32.22 7.38 52.17
C ASN A 278 -31.11 8.45 52.16
N THR A 279 -30.29 8.46 51.11
CA THR A 279 -29.04 9.22 51.01
C THR A 279 -29.25 10.63 50.46
N ASP A 280 -28.56 11.61 51.05
CA ASP A 280 -28.60 13.00 50.59
C ASP A 280 -27.90 13.16 49.22
N ALA A 281 -28.35 14.11 48.39
CA ALA A 281 -27.86 14.30 47.02
C ALA A 281 -26.35 14.60 46.98
N LEU A 282 -25.81 15.20 48.04
CA LEU A 282 -24.39 15.49 48.21
C LEU A 282 -23.55 14.22 48.50
N GLU A 283 -24.14 13.17 49.08
CA GLU A 283 -23.47 11.89 49.32
C GLU A 283 -23.40 11.06 48.04
N CYS A 284 -24.50 11.01 47.27
CA CYS A 284 -24.52 10.36 45.96
C CYS A 284 -23.45 10.94 45.01
N GLU A 285 -23.26 12.26 44.98
CA GLU A 285 -22.25 12.88 44.12
C GLU A 285 -20.81 12.61 44.61
N LYS A 286 -20.57 12.51 45.92
CA LYS A 286 -19.27 12.09 46.47
C LYS A 286 -18.95 10.65 46.09
N GLU A 287 -19.92 9.75 46.23
CA GLU A 287 -19.71 8.34 45.90
C GLU A 287 -19.52 8.16 44.39
N ARG A 288 -20.29 8.89 43.55
CA ARG A 288 -20.08 8.96 42.09
C ARG A 288 -18.64 9.29 41.72
N LEU A 289 -18.04 10.31 42.34
CA LEU A 289 -16.65 10.71 42.10
C LEU A 289 -15.64 9.67 42.60
N LYS A 290 -15.92 9.01 43.73
CA LYS A 290 -15.09 7.94 44.30
C LYS A 290 -15.10 6.69 43.41
N LEU A 291 -16.26 6.25 42.95
CA LEU A 291 -16.41 5.16 41.98
C LEU A 291 -15.74 5.50 40.64
N TRP A 292 -15.92 6.73 40.13
CA TRP A 292 -15.24 7.21 38.92
C TRP A 292 -13.72 7.11 39.03
N HIS A 293 -13.16 7.50 40.17
CA HIS A 293 -11.72 7.40 40.40
C HIS A 293 -11.27 5.94 40.50
N SER A 294 -11.99 5.10 41.24
CA SER A 294 -11.73 3.67 41.41
C SER A 294 -11.71 2.93 40.07
N TYR A 295 -12.81 2.98 39.31
CA TYR A 295 -12.90 2.35 37.99
C TYR A 295 -11.78 2.80 37.05
N ARG A 296 -11.49 4.10 37.01
CA ARG A 296 -10.45 4.66 36.12
C ARG A 296 -9.03 4.27 36.51
N GLN A 297 -8.78 3.91 37.77
CA GLN A 297 -7.52 3.30 38.21
C GLN A 297 -7.45 1.81 37.84
N GLN A 298 -8.55 1.06 38.03
CA GLN A 298 -8.61 -0.38 37.74
C GLN A 298 -8.46 -0.70 36.24
N PHE A 299 -8.97 0.17 35.34
CA PHE A 299 -8.81 0.01 33.89
C PHE A 299 -7.37 0.31 33.41
N LYS A 300 -6.44 -0.64 33.63
CA LYS A 300 -5.13 -0.65 32.98
C LYS A 300 -5.24 -1.20 31.56
N ILE A 301 -4.91 -0.35 30.57
CA ILE A 301 -4.73 -0.77 29.18
C ILE A 301 -3.32 -1.39 29.07
N PRO A 302 -3.15 -2.59 28.49
CA PRO A 302 -1.82 -3.16 28.30
C PRO A 302 -1.06 -2.35 27.25
N VAL A 303 0.22 -2.09 27.53
CA VAL A 303 1.07 -1.20 26.74
C VAL A 303 2.45 -1.80 26.54
N LEU A 304 3.12 -1.42 25.46
CA LEU A 304 4.44 -1.95 25.10
C LEU A 304 5.48 -1.75 26.20
N THR A 305 5.39 -0.63 26.94
CA THR A 305 6.24 -0.33 28.11
C THR A 305 6.11 -1.30 29.28
N ASP A 306 5.01 -2.04 29.39
CA ASP A 306 4.88 -3.08 30.43
C ASP A 306 5.75 -4.32 30.12
N ALA A 307 6.04 -4.58 28.83
CA ALA A 307 6.82 -5.73 28.38
C ALA A 307 8.26 -5.36 27.94
N LEU A 308 8.43 -4.17 27.35
CA LEU A 308 9.69 -3.62 26.87
C LEU A 308 9.87 -2.20 27.46
N PRO A 309 10.34 -2.05 28.71
CA PRO A 309 10.27 -0.78 29.43
C PRO A 309 11.28 0.28 28.96
N SER A 310 12.43 -0.13 28.40
CA SER A 310 13.52 0.79 28.05
C SER A 310 14.29 0.37 26.77
N PRO A 311 13.63 0.30 25.61
CA PRO A 311 14.32 0.05 24.35
C PRO A 311 15.28 1.20 24.02
N LYS A 312 16.48 0.87 23.52
CA LYS A 312 17.52 1.85 23.17
C LYS A 312 17.41 2.30 21.71
N THR A 313 16.93 1.43 20.84
CA THR A 313 16.89 1.62 19.37
C THR A 313 15.52 1.28 18.79
N LEU A 314 15.20 1.79 17.59
CA LEU A 314 13.96 1.41 16.89
C LEU A 314 13.98 -0.05 16.41
N ALA A 315 15.16 -0.59 16.15
CA ALA A 315 15.33 -2.02 15.79
C ALA A 315 14.87 -2.95 16.92
N GLU A 316 15.11 -2.61 18.20
CA GLU A 316 14.61 -3.38 19.34
C GLU A 316 13.07 -3.41 19.40
N ILE A 317 12.41 -2.27 19.14
CA ILE A 317 10.94 -2.19 19.06
C ILE A 317 10.41 -3.06 17.92
N ALA A 318 11.06 -3.01 16.76
CA ALA A 318 10.65 -3.80 15.59
C ALA A 318 10.80 -5.30 15.83
N ARG A 319 11.98 -5.76 16.30
CA ARG A 319 12.23 -7.17 16.61
C ARG A 319 11.26 -7.70 17.67
N PHE A 320 11.03 -6.95 18.75
CA PHE A 320 10.06 -7.32 19.78
C PHE A 320 8.65 -7.50 19.20
N GLY A 321 8.23 -6.65 18.27
CA GLY A 321 6.94 -6.76 17.58
C GLY A 321 6.84 -7.93 16.59
N VAL A 322 7.96 -8.41 16.04
CA VAL A 322 8.02 -9.64 15.25
C VAL A 322 7.92 -10.88 16.16
N GLU A 323 8.67 -10.90 17.26
CA GLU A 323 8.66 -11.98 18.25
C GLU A 323 7.31 -12.11 18.98
N ASN A 324 6.60 -10.99 19.18
CA ASN A 324 5.35 -10.93 19.93
C ASN A 324 4.21 -10.37 19.07
N GLU A 325 3.54 -11.25 18.30
CA GLU A 325 2.41 -10.90 17.42
C GLU A 325 1.37 -10.02 18.13
N THR A 326 1.07 -10.26 19.41
CA THR A 326 0.12 -9.46 20.21
C THR A 326 0.44 -7.97 20.24
N TYR A 327 1.73 -7.61 20.19
CA TYR A 327 2.22 -6.24 20.25
C TYR A 327 2.61 -5.66 18.87
N ALA A 328 2.59 -6.46 17.79
CA ALA A 328 3.06 -6.06 16.45
C ALA A 328 2.43 -4.74 15.96
N ASN A 329 1.10 -4.60 16.05
CA ASN A 329 0.40 -3.36 15.67
C ASN A 329 0.90 -2.15 16.47
N GLN A 330 1.16 -2.31 17.77
CA GLN A 330 1.64 -1.25 18.64
C GLN A 330 3.08 -0.87 18.31
N ALA A 331 3.95 -1.86 18.09
CA ALA A 331 5.33 -1.64 17.69
C ALA A 331 5.44 -0.85 16.37
N VAL A 332 4.65 -1.19 15.35
CA VAL A 332 4.58 -0.42 14.10
C VAL A 332 4.21 1.04 14.36
N TYR A 333 3.14 1.28 15.12
CA TYR A 333 2.69 2.66 15.40
C TYR A 333 3.69 3.45 16.25
N GLU A 334 4.34 2.83 17.24
CA GLU A 334 5.38 3.45 18.07
C GLU A 334 6.60 3.82 17.22
N ILE A 335 7.03 2.95 16.29
CA ILE A 335 8.09 3.27 15.32
C ILE A 335 7.70 4.51 14.50
N PHE A 336 6.48 4.57 13.95
CA PHE A 336 6.03 5.74 13.18
C PHE A 336 5.99 7.03 13.99
N ASP A 337 5.61 6.99 15.29
CA ASP A 337 5.66 8.18 16.14
C ASP A 337 7.10 8.61 16.47
N GLN A 338 8.01 7.66 16.72
CA GLN A 338 9.43 7.97 16.90
C GLN A 338 10.07 8.54 15.63
N LEU A 339 9.69 8.03 14.44
CA LEU A 339 10.15 8.55 13.14
C LEU A 339 9.74 10.00 12.87
N LYS A 340 8.65 10.51 13.49
CA LYS A 340 8.30 11.94 13.41
C LYS A 340 9.34 12.84 14.07
N HIS A 341 10.05 12.30 15.06
CA HIS A 341 10.97 13.02 15.93
C HIS A 341 12.44 12.83 15.56
N GLN A 342 12.79 11.87 14.70
CA GLN A 342 14.17 11.64 14.27
C GLN A 342 14.65 12.71 13.27
N THR A 343 15.95 13.00 13.29
CA THR A 343 16.59 13.97 12.38
C THR A 343 17.90 13.46 11.79
N GLN A 344 18.26 12.19 12.03
CA GLN A 344 19.52 11.58 11.59
C GLN A 344 19.51 11.29 10.08
N PHE A 345 18.38 10.80 9.56
CA PHE A 345 18.24 10.37 8.17
C PHE A 345 17.10 11.09 7.47
N PRO A 346 17.22 11.41 6.18
CA PRO A 346 16.08 11.87 5.41
C PRO A 346 15.14 10.67 5.18
N LEU A 347 13.88 10.83 5.60
CA LEU A 347 12.86 9.77 5.52
C LEU A 347 11.98 9.96 4.28
N LEU A 348 11.76 8.87 3.55
CA LEU A 348 10.84 8.73 2.44
C LEU A 348 9.81 7.64 2.78
N ILE A 349 8.53 8.02 2.89
CA ILE A 349 7.43 7.04 2.99
C ILE A 349 6.81 6.89 1.60
N VAL A 350 6.72 5.66 1.09
CA VAL A 350 6.13 5.29 -0.21
C VAL A 350 4.96 4.36 0.02
N ILE A 351 3.80 4.68 -0.55
CA ILE A 351 2.59 3.85 -0.44
C ILE A 351 1.99 3.77 -1.83
N ASP A 352 1.87 2.58 -2.44
CA ASP A 352 1.01 2.37 -3.61
C ASP A 352 -0.43 2.04 -3.14
N GLU A 353 -1.39 1.94 -4.06
CA GLU A 353 -2.79 1.59 -3.78
C GLU A 353 -3.47 2.36 -2.63
N TYR A 354 -3.03 3.59 -2.30
CA TYR A 354 -3.54 4.31 -1.11
C TYR A 354 -5.04 4.68 -1.20
N ASN A 355 -5.72 4.49 -2.35
CA ASN A 355 -7.20 4.53 -2.43
C ASN A 355 -7.84 3.36 -1.67
N GLU A 356 -7.18 2.19 -1.64
CA GLU A 356 -7.67 0.98 -1.00
C GLU A 356 -7.67 1.11 0.53
N CYS A 357 -6.92 2.09 1.06
CA CYS A 357 -7.07 2.52 2.45
C CYS A 357 -8.45 3.16 2.76
N PHE A 358 -9.20 3.59 1.73
CA PHE A 358 -10.52 4.21 1.85
C PHE A 358 -11.67 3.32 1.34
N SER A 359 -11.37 2.30 0.54
CA SER A 359 -12.32 1.27 0.12
C SER A 359 -12.97 0.56 1.33
N PRO A 360 -14.22 0.09 1.23
CA PRO A 360 -14.73 -0.96 2.11
C PRO A 360 -13.81 -2.20 2.04
N SER A 361 -13.55 -2.82 3.18
CA SER A 361 -12.81 -4.08 3.25
C SER A 361 -13.77 -5.28 3.18
N GLU A 362 -13.22 -6.48 2.96
CA GLU A 362 -13.97 -7.75 2.94
C GLU A 362 -14.36 -8.24 4.36
N TYR A 363 -14.05 -7.46 5.40
CA TYR A 363 -14.40 -7.80 6.77
C TYR A 363 -15.80 -7.29 7.14
N LEU A 364 -16.64 -8.20 7.64
CA LEU A 364 -18.03 -7.90 8.03
C LEU A 364 -18.16 -7.54 9.51
N SER A 365 -19.10 -6.63 9.80
CA SER A 365 -19.44 -6.24 11.16
C SER A 365 -20.82 -5.60 11.27
N ILE A 366 -21.66 -6.19 12.12
CA ILE A 366 -23.01 -5.74 12.53
C ILE A 366 -23.09 -4.23 12.83
N LYS A 367 -22.02 -3.64 13.40
CA LYS A 367 -21.92 -2.18 13.65
C LYS A 367 -22.15 -1.31 12.39
N TYR A 368 -21.91 -1.85 11.19
CA TYR A 368 -22.02 -1.14 9.91
C TYR A 368 -23.25 -1.53 9.09
N ASP A 369 -24.09 -2.48 9.54
CA ASP A 369 -25.23 -3.01 8.78
C ASP A 369 -26.21 -1.90 8.37
N ASN A 370 -26.49 -0.98 9.29
CA ASN A 370 -27.38 0.18 9.07
C ASN A 370 -26.61 1.47 8.70
N THR A 371 -25.45 1.35 8.05
CA THR A 371 -24.63 2.50 7.62
C THR A 371 -24.42 2.46 6.11
N LYS A 372 -23.88 3.54 5.53
CA LYS A 372 -23.50 3.60 4.09
C LYS A 372 -22.54 2.52 3.60
N PHE A 373 -22.02 1.68 4.50
CA PHE A 373 -21.12 0.57 4.21
C PHE A 373 -21.81 -0.80 4.26
N ASN A 374 -23.13 -0.88 4.50
CA ASN A 374 -23.95 -2.10 4.41
C ASN A 374 -23.30 -3.34 5.07
N GLY A 375 -22.81 -3.20 6.30
CA GLY A 375 -22.19 -4.27 7.09
C GLY A 375 -20.69 -4.46 6.88
N TRP A 376 -20.09 -3.88 5.85
CA TRP A 376 -18.64 -3.97 5.60
C TRP A 376 -17.87 -2.95 6.45
N ILE A 377 -16.70 -3.34 6.95
CA ILE A 377 -15.79 -2.46 7.70
C ILE A 377 -15.01 -1.59 6.70
N PRO A 378 -15.04 -0.25 6.81
CA PRO A 378 -14.15 0.61 6.01
C PRO A 378 -12.68 0.38 6.33
N SER A 379 -11.81 0.31 5.31
CA SER A 379 -10.40 -0.06 5.51
C SER A 379 -9.64 0.86 6.47
N TYR A 380 -9.93 2.17 6.47
CA TYR A 380 -9.36 3.14 7.42
C TYR A 380 -9.79 2.94 8.89
N HIS A 381 -10.66 1.99 9.20
CA HIS A 381 -10.88 1.54 10.59
C HIS A 381 -9.98 0.36 10.99
N LEU A 382 -9.35 -0.33 10.04
CA LEU A 382 -8.37 -1.38 10.27
C LEU A 382 -7.00 -0.76 10.63
N ALA A 383 -6.24 -1.39 11.52
CA ALA A 383 -5.04 -0.79 12.12
C ALA A 383 -3.98 -0.37 11.08
N MET A 384 -3.62 -1.25 10.14
CA MET A 384 -2.57 -0.97 9.14
C MET A 384 -3.00 0.09 8.10
N PRO A 385 -4.16 -0.01 7.40
CA PRO A 385 -4.59 1.04 6.47
C PRO A 385 -4.83 2.39 7.15
N ARG A 386 -5.26 2.43 8.42
CA ARG A 386 -5.42 3.69 9.20
C ARG A 386 -4.09 4.37 9.54
N LEU A 387 -2.98 3.63 9.55
CA LEU A 387 -1.65 4.21 9.66
C LEU A 387 -1.29 4.90 8.33
N PHE A 388 -1.43 4.16 7.24
CA PHE A 388 -1.07 4.60 5.89
C PHE A 388 -1.97 5.70 5.33
N SER A 389 -3.26 5.75 5.70
CA SER A 389 -4.22 6.76 5.22
C SER A 389 -4.01 8.17 5.76
N LYS A 390 -3.05 8.36 6.67
CA LYS A 390 -2.66 9.68 7.18
C LYS A 390 -1.68 10.33 6.22
N PHE A 391 -2.14 11.34 5.48
CA PHE A 391 -1.26 12.20 4.67
C PHE A 391 -0.48 13.21 5.54
N ASP A 392 0.17 12.72 6.60
CA ASP A 392 0.74 13.55 7.68
C ASP A 392 2.23 13.86 7.51
N GLY A 393 2.71 13.94 6.25
CA GLY A 393 4.10 14.23 5.90
C GLY A 393 4.69 15.51 6.51
N GLU A 394 3.85 16.44 6.94
CA GLU A 394 4.28 17.62 7.70
C GLU A 394 4.81 17.30 9.11
N GLN A 395 4.32 16.24 9.74
CA GLN A 395 4.64 15.91 11.13
C GLN A 395 6.05 15.33 11.31
N TYR A 396 6.72 14.92 10.23
CA TYR A 396 8.07 14.37 10.27
C TYR A 396 9.09 15.50 10.12
N ARG A 397 9.93 15.73 11.14
CA ARG A 397 10.89 16.84 11.14
C ARG A 397 11.86 16.78 9.96
N ASN A 398 12.45 15.60 9.71
CA ASN A 398 13.32 15.33 8.56
C ASN A 398 12.72 14.28 7.59
N GLY A 399 11.39 14.23 7.50
CA GLY A 399 10.70 13.28 6.61
C GLY A 399 9.86 13.96 5.55
N LYS A 400 9.72 13.26 4.42
CA LYS A 400 8.73 13.55 3.39
C LYS A 400 7.89 12.31 3.13
N SER A 401 6.58 12.45 3.17
CA SER A 401 5.66 11.34 2.90
C SER A 401 5.17 11.40 1.44
N TYR A 402 5.74 10.58 0.57
CA TYR A 402 5.31 10.42 -0.81
C TYR A 402 4.27 9.30 -0.93
N ALA A 403 3.12 9.50 -0.27
CA ALA A 403 1.99 8.58 -0.35
C ALA A 403 1.26 8.73 -1.70
N ARG A 404 1.05 7.62 -2.43
CA ARG A 404 0.41 7.63 -3.76
C ARG A 404 -0.90 6.86 -3.71
N THR A 405 -2.01 7.58 -3.83
CA THR A 405 -3.36 7.05 -4.06
C THR A 405 -3.44 6.40 -5.44
N HIS A 406 -4.16 5.28 -5.56
CA HIS A 406 -4.71 4.83 -6.84
C HIS A 406 -6.06 5.53 -7.11
N ILE A 407 -6.01 6.86 -7.18
CA ILE A 407 -6.94 7.63 -8.00
C ILE A 407 -6.25 7.75 -9.37
N ILE A 408 -6.90 7.74 -10.53
CA ILE A 408 -8.20 7.19 -10.93
C ILE A 408 -9.42 7.79 -10.22
N CYS A 409 -9.63 9.09 -10.43
CA CYS A 409 -10.97 9.55 -10.73
C CYS A 409 -11.30 9.06 -12.14
N ARG A 410 -11.91 7.87 -12.23
CA ARG A 410 -12.90 7.65 -13.29
C ARG A 410 -14.25 7.86 -12.62
N THR A 411 -14.67 9.12 -12.55
CA THR A 411 -16.08 9.42 -12.75
C THR A 411 -16.44 8.87 -14.13
N GLU A 412 -16.98 7.65 -14.18
CA GLU A 412 -17.87 7.34 -15.28
C GLU A 412 -19.06 8.27 -15.10
N THR A 413 -19.12 9.27 -15.97
CA THR A 413 -20.23 10.20 -16.08
C THR A 413 -21.46 9.47 -16.61
N HIS A 414 -22.08 8.67 -15.75
CA HIS A 414 -23.54 8.63 -15.72
C HIS A 414 -23.97 9.85 -14.90
N GLY A 415 -24.74 10.73 -15.54
CA GLY A 415 -24.98 12.08 -15.05
C GLY A 415 -25.77 12.14 -13.75
N ASN A 416 -25.79 13.35 -13.17
CA ASN A 416 -26.56 13.76 -12.01
C ASN A 416 -26.01 13.31 -10.64
N MET A 417 -24.99 14.04 -10.16
CA MET A 417 -24.94 14.52 -8.77
C MET A 417 -23.95 15.68 -8.63
N LEU A 418 -24.37 16.85 -9.13
CA LEU A 418 -24.02 18.12 -8.50
C LEU A 418 -25.26 18.50 -7.67
N ASP A 419 -25.09 18.56 -6.34
CA ASP A 419 -25.86 19.33 -5.35
C ASP A 419 -25.66 18.71 -3.96
N ALA A 420 -24.69 19.24 -3.20
CA ALA A 420 -24.51 19.02 -1.76
C ALA A 420 -23.50 20.03 -1.18
N ASN A 421 -23.93 21.28 -1.06
CA ASN A 421 -23.49 22.24 -0.05
C ASN A 421 -24.76 22.83 0.59
#